data_AF-A0A9E2TU91-F1
#
_entry.id   AF-A0A9E2TU91-F1
#
_cell.length_a   1.000
_cell.length_b   1.000
_cell.length_c   1.000
_cell.angle_alpha   90.00
_cell.angle_beta   90.00
_cell.angle_gamma   90.00
#
_symmetry.space_group_name_H-M   'P 1'
#
loop_
_entity.id
_entity.type
_entity.pdbx_description
1 polymer ?
#
loop_
_entity_poly.entity_id
_entity_poly.type
_entity_poly.pdbx_seq_one_letter_code
_entity_poly.pdbx_strand_id
1 'polypeptide(L)'
;MRSGLFFLSLSLLPLALISQSKDEDLVVLQQTAEWLEQKLTYHYYNIDDEEWWNNRFDFDPKTLKATIRNISTEKLGAIQDRTHMQRVFQFGDLNPYTINIEEAQNNSGRLVKGKTIRIGTYQQAKDISQIKNGAVPSTASFLYLSIPKAYEDSTSNYAESIVEKFEKAILVATKVYHTGGFESDASQLIKVLEDDRFLSPDKMSLTINKIYEDALELEQYDADEQLVRKAYLKINPDQKTIQWVSLQGSKPVTDIPLTFGEEYDFELKGSDLHLFFVNKHEFHLIENGNETIFIRDNSFEKGRPYYR
;
A
#
# COMPACT_ATOMS: atom_id res chain seq x y z
N MET A 1 -0.37 -64.79 5.72
CA MET A 1 -1.30 -63.76 5.22
C MET A 1 -2.13 -63.25 6.39
N ARG A 2 -1.77 -62.10 6.95
CA ARG A 2 -2.56 -61.37 7.95
C ARG A 2 -2.58 -59.91 7.51
N SER A 3 -3.76 -59.48 7.10
CA SER A 3 -4.06 -58.11 6.68
C SER A 3 -4.11 -57.24 7.93
N GLY A 4 -3.15 -56.34 8.10
CA GLY A 4 -3.21 -55.27 9.08
C GLY A 4 -3.86 -54.05 8.44
N LEU A 5 -5.08 -53.72 8.83
CA LEU A 5 -5.65 -52.40 8.58
C LEU A 5 -4.90 -51.39 9.47
N PHE A 6 -4.05 -50.58 8.84
CA PHE A 6 -3.58 -49.34 9.44
C PHE A 6 -4.67 -48.28 9.24
N PHE A 7 -5.43 -48.00 10.29
CA PHE A 7 -6.22 -46.77 10.36
C PHE A 7 -5.23 -45.61 10.61
N LEU A 8 -4.80 -44.95 9.54
CA LEU A 8 -4.25 -43.61 9.64
C LEU A 8 -5.40 -42.66 9.97
N SER A 9 -5.56 -42.35 11.25
CA SER A 9 -6.35 -41.19 11.66
C SER A 9 -5.61 -39.95 11.18
N LEU A 10 -6.01 -39.41 10.02
CA LEU A 10 -5.72 -38.03 9.66
C LEU A 10 -6.29 -37.16 10.77
N SER A 11 -5.42 -36.67 11.65
CA SER A 11 -5.74 -35.54 12.51
C SER A 11 -5.96 -34.33 11.61
N LEU A 12 -7.22 -34.11 11.24
CA LEU A 12 -7.72 -32.79 10.84
C LEU A 12 -7.46 -31.86 12.03
N LEU A 13 -6.29 -31.23 12.04
CA LEU A 13 -6.12 -29.98 12.77
C LEU A 13 -7.12 -29.01 12.12
N PRO A 14 -8.10 -28.49 12.86
CA PRO A 14 -8.80 -27.32 12.38
C PRO A 14 -7.73 -26.22 12.30
N LEU A 15 -7.31 -25.88 11.09
CA LEU A 15 -6.80 -24.55 10.83
C LEU A 15 -7.92 -23.63 11.33
N ALA A 16 -7.71 -23.04 12.51
CA ALA A 16 -8.56 -21.99 12.99
C ALA A 16 -8.41 -20.87 11.97
N LEU A 17 -9.44 -20.75 11.14
CA LEU A 17 -9.73 -19.67 10.22
C LEU A 17 -9.62 -18.36 11.01
N ILE A 18 -8.48 -17.66 10.91
CA ILE A 18 -8.30 -16.34 11.52
C ILE A 18 -8.94 -15.35 10.56
N SER A 19 -10.20 -15.00 10.82
CA SER A 19 -10.87 -13.88 10.17
C SER A 19 -10.02 -12.61 10.36
N GLN A 20 -9.89 -11.79 9.30
CA GLN A 20 -9.17 -10.52 9.37
C GLN A 20 -9.73 -9.66 10.52
N SER A 21 -8.89 -9.41 11.53
CA SER A 21 -9.28 -8.64 12.71
C SER A 21 -8.63 -7.27 12.66
N LYS A 22 -9.45 -6.24 12.47
CA LYS A 22 -9.02 -4.84 12.47
C LYS A 22 -8.22 -4.47 13.72
N ASP A 23 -8.61 -4.99 14.88
CA ASP A 23 -7.95 -4.70 16.15
C ASP A 23 -6.57 -5.37 16.23
N GLU A 24 -6.45 -6.62 15.76
CA GLU A 24 -5.16 -7.33 15.72
C GLU A 24 -4.21 -6.68 14.71
N ASP A 25 -4.70 -6.34 13.52
CA ASP A 25 -3.94 -5.64 12.50
C ASP A 25 -3.49 -4.25 12.99
N LEU A 26 -4.31 -3.53 13.76
CA LEU A 26 -3.92 -2.27 14.39
C LEU A 26 -2.77 -2.45 15.40
N VAL A 27 -2.81 -3.52 16.20
CA VAL A 27 -1.70 -3.88 17.12
C VAL A 27 -0.43 -4.18 16.33
N VAL A 28 -0.54 -4.93 15.23
CA VAL A 28 0.59 -5.24 14.35
C VAL A 28 1.19 -3.96 13.75
N LEU A 29 0.34 -3.02 13.30
CA LEU A 29 0.78 -1.73 12.77
C LEU A 29 1.52 -0.92 13.84
N GLN A 30 0.98 -0.83 15.06
CA GLN A 30 1.60 -0.10 16.17
C GLN A 30 2.97 -0.69 16.53
N GLN A 31 3.07 -2.01 16.71
CA GLN A 31 4.35 -2.68 17.00
C GLN A 31 5.38 -2.49 15.89
N THR A 32 4.92 -2.50 14.63
CA THR A 32 5.80 -2.27 13.48
C THR A 32 6.29 -0.81 13.45
N ALA A 33 5.42 0.15 13.74
CA ALA A 33 5.76 1.56 13.84
C ALA A 33 6.70 1.87 15.02
N GLU A 34 6.49 1.25 16.18
CA GLU A 34 7.40 1.35 17.34
C GLU A 34 8.80 0.83 17.01
N TRP A 35 8.89 -0.29 16.28
CA TRP A 35 10.19 -0.79 15.81
C TRP A 35 10.85 0.20 14.86
N LEU A 36 10.09 0.77 13.90
CA LEU A 36 10.59 1.78 12.98
C LEU A 36 11.05 3.04 13.73
N GLU A 37 10.31 3.49 14.74
CA GLU A 37 10.69 4.61 15.60
C GLU A 37 12.03 4.35 16.31
N GLN A 38 12.23 3.16 16.87
CA GLN A 38 13.50 2.79 17.52
C GLN A 38 14.68 2.72 16.54
N LYS A 39 14.43 2.38 15.27
CA LYS A 39 15.48 2.14 14.26
C LYS A 39 15.77 3.35 13.37
N LEU A 40 14.78 4.22 13.18
CA LEU A 40 14.89 5.43 12.37
C LEU A 40 15.05 6.68 13.23
N THR A 41 15.02 6.57 14.55
CA THR A 41 15.45 7.64 15.45
C THR A 41 16.93 7.48 15.79
N TYR A 42 17.77 8.32 15.20
CA TYR A 42 19.21 8.22 15.36
C TYR A 42 19.91 9.57 15.19
N HIS A 43 21.12 9.66 15.73
CA HIS A 43 21.99 10.83 15.64
C HIS A 43 23.20 10.52 14.77
N TYR A 44 23.62 11.47 13.94
CA TYR A 44 24.85 11.33 13.18
C TYR A 44 25.55 12.68 13.09
N TYR A 45 26.88 12.65 12.98
CA TYR A 45 27.66 13.83 12.65
C TYR A 45 27.85 13.89 11.15
N ASN A 46 27.56 15.05 10.56
CA ASN A 46 27.76 15.30 9.15
C ASN A 46 29.04 16.12 8.93
N ILE A 47 29.98 15.55 8.19
CA ILE A 47 31.30 16.14 7.98
C ILE A 47 31.22 17.34 7.02
N ASP A 48 30.24 17.36 6.11
CA ASP A 48 30.17 18.36 5.05
C ASP A 48 29.68 19.73 5.55
N ASP A 49 28.78 19.75 6.53
CA ASP A 49 28.27 20.98 7.17
C ASP A 49 28.76 21.16 8.62
N GLU A 50 29.58 20.23 9.13
CA GLU A 50 30.13 20.21 10.49
C GLU A 50 29.05 20.25 11.60
N GLU A 51 27.85 19.75 11.32
CA GLU A 51 26.73 19.73 12.27
C GLU A 51 26.38 18.31 12.74
N TRP A 52 25.85 18.22 13.97
CA TRP A 52 25.14 17.04 14.44
C TRP A 52 23.71 17.07 13.91
N TRP A 53 23.30 15.96 13.31
CA TRP A 53 21.95 15.74 12.83
C TRP A 53 21.25 14.71 13.68
N ASN A 54 19.95 14.92 13.87
CA ASN A 54 19.02 14.03 14.52
C ASN A 54 17.91 13.71 13.52
N ASN A 55 17.84 12.45 13.09
CA ASN A 55 16.65 11.93 12.43
C ASN A 55 15.73 11.40 13.52
N ARG A 56 14.51 11.93 13.59
CA ARG A 56 13.49 11.48 14.54
C ARG A 56 12.29 10.97 13.77
N PHE A 57 11.91 9.74 14.05
CA PHE A 57 10.69 9.12 13.54
C PHE A 57 9.69 9.01 14.69
N ASP A 58 8.49 9.56 14.54
CA ASP A 58 7.42 9.41 15.52
C ASP A 58 6.17 8.86 14.80
N PHE A 59 5.45 7.95 15.45
CA PHE A 59 4.13 7.50 14.98
C PHE A 59 3.02 7.88 15.97
N ASP A 60 1.96 8.52 15.48
CA ASP A 60 0.78 8.83 16.28
C ASP A 60 -0.32 7.78 16.03
N PRO A 61 -0.59 6.86 16.97
CA PRO A 61 -1.60 5.83 16.80
C PRO A 61 -3.03 6.37 16.73
N LYS A 62 -3.29 7.61 17.18
CA LYS A 62 -4.63 8.22 17.12
C LYS A 62 -4.95 8.75 15.73
N THR A 63 -3.96 9.34 15.06
CA THR A 63 -4.13 9.90 13.72
C THR A 63 -3.62 8.97 12.61
N LEU A 64 -2.96 7.87 12.98
CA LEU A 64 -2.29 6.91 12.10
C LEU A 64 -1.26 7.57 11.17
N LYS A 65 -0.67 8.68 11.64
CA LYS A 65 0.34 9.45 10.89
C LYS A 65 1.73 9.18 11.44
N ALA A 66 2.66 8.94 10.54
CA ALA A 66 4.09 8.94 10.82
C ALA A 66 4.66 10.33 10.51
N THR A 67 5.59 10.78 11.34
CA THR A 67 6.33 12.03 11.16
C THR A 67 7.82 11.75 11.20
N ILE A 68 8.56 12.27 10.21
CA ILE A 68 10.02 12.24 10.19
C ILE A 68 10.53 13.66 10.27
N ARG A 69 11.36 13.96 11.27
CA ARG A 69 12.04 15.23 11.41
C ARG A 69 13.54 15.05 11.23
N ASN A 70 14.13 15.85 10.35
CA ASN A 70 15.57 16.06 10.28
C ASN A 70 15.88 17.37 10.98
N ILE A 71 16.55 17.26 12.12
CA ILE A 71 16.94 18.39 12.97
C ILE A 71 18.47 18.47 12.92
N SER A 72 19.03 19.66 12.77
CA SER A 72 20.47 19.86 12.94
C SER A 72 20.76 20.73 14.16
N THR A 73 21.95 20.54 14.71
CA THR A 73 22.46 21.24 15.88
C THR A 73 23.99 21.28 15.87
N GLU A 74 24.56 22.36 16.39
CA GLU A 74 26.02 22.54 16.47
C GLU A 74 26.68 21.58 17.49
N LYS A 75 25.90 21.07 18.46
CA LYS A 75 26.40 20.17 19.51
C LYS A 75 25.35 19.11 19.85
N LEU A 76 25.79 17.87 20.06
CA LEU A 76 24.93 16.80 20.56
C LEU A 76 24.29 17.22 21.90
N GLY A 77 22.95 17.26 21.95
CA GLY A 77 22.18 17.65 23.14
C GLY A 77 21.96 19.16 23.35
N ALA A 78 22.35 20.03 22.40
CA ALA A 78 22.02 21.45 22.48
C ALA A 78 20.53 21.72 22.15
N ILE A 79 19.91 22.63 22.91
CA ILE A 79 18.45 22.91 22.94
C ILE A 79 17.95 23.71 21.70
N GLN A 80 18.85 24.26 20.88
CA GLN A 80 18.46 25.03 19.69
C GLN A 80 18.21 24.09 18.50
N ASP A 81 17.15 23.28 18.59
CA ASP A 81 16.72 22.37 17.54
C ASP A 81 16.22 23.14 16.31
N ARG A 82 16.99 23.13 15.21
CA ARG A 82 16.53 23.66 13.92
C ARG A 82 15.93 22.53 13.10
N THR A 83 14.60 22.47 13.02
CA THR A 83 13.92 21.53 12.12
C THR A 83 14.15 21.95 10.67
N HIS A 84 15.03 21.23 9.97
CA HIS A 84 15.34 21.47 8.57
C HIS A 84 14.33 20.86 7.63
N MET A 85 13.83 19.69 7.97
CA MET A 85 12.83 19.00 7.19
C MET A 85 11.88 18.27 8.13
N GLN A 86 10.59 18.42 7.89
CA GLN A 86 9.56 17.59 8.47
C GLN A 86 8.77 16.96 7.34
N ARG A 87 8.53 15.65 7.43
CA ARG A 87 7.67 14.91 6.52
C ARG A 87 6.58 14.23 7.34
N VAL A 88 5.34 14.32 6.91
CA VAL A 88 4.18 13.68 7.56
C VAL A 88 3.44 12.87 6.50
N PHE A 89 3.13 11.62 6.80
CA PHE A 89 2.47 10.68 5.88
C PHE A 89 1.66 9.63 6.64
N GLN A 90 0.77 8.92 5.96
CA GLN A 90 0.18 7.66 6.46
C GLN A 90 0.82 6.48 5.72
N PHE A 91 1.00 5.36 6.41
CA PHE A 91 1.54 4.15 5.76
C PHE A 91 0.66 3.70 4.60
N GLY A 92 -0.66 3.82 4.74
CA GLY A 92 -1.64 3.44 3.73
C GLY A 92 -1.65 4.32 2.48
N ASP A 93 -0.78 5.33 2.37
CA ASP A 93 -0.63 6.15 1.17
C ASP A 93 0.64 5.80 0.37
N LEU A 94 1.54 5.02 0.97
CA LEU A 94 2.80 4.58 0.36
C LEU A 94 2.59 3.30 -0.46
N ASN A 95 3.25 3.18 -1.60
CA ASN A 95 3.18 2.02 -2.48
C ASN A 95 4.36 1.06 -2.23
N PRO A 96 4.12 -0.19 -1.76
CA PRO A 96 5.19 -1.11 -1.39
C PRO A 96 6.01 -1.57 -2.61
N TYR A 97 5.40 -1.65 -3.80
CA TYR A 97 6.07 -2.07 -5.05
C TYR A 97 7.14 -1.08 -5.52
N THR A 98 7.11 0.15 -5.01
CA THR A 98 8.06 1.20 -5.38
C THR A 98 9.25 1.29 -4.43
N ILE A 99 9.28 0.48 -3.37
CA ILE A 99 10.36 0.50 -2.38
C ILE A 99 11.66 0.04 -3.01
N ASN A 100 12.67 0.91 -2.98
CA ASN A 100 13.99 0.62 -3.51
C ASN A 100 15.08 1.11 -2.57
N ILE A 101 16.14 0.31 -2.47
CA ILE A 101 17.36 0.67 -1.76
C ILE A 101 18.36 1.18 -2.79
N GLU A 102 18.77 2.42 -2.64
CA GLU A 102 19.76 3.09 -3.49
C GLU A 102 21.03 3.36 -2.67
N GLU A 103 22.20 3.12 -3.25
CA GLU A 103 23.44 3.58 -2.64
C GLU A 103 23.57 5.10 -2.79
N ALA A 104 23.83 5.81 -1.69
CA ALA A 104 24.07 7.24 -1.74
C ALA A 104 25.43 7.52 -2.39
N GLN A 105 25.41 7.87 -3.68
CA GLN A 105 26.63 8.08 -4.48
C GLN A 105 27.45 9.30 -4.02
N ASN A 106 26.81 10.32 -3.44
CA ASN A 106 27.46 11.52 -2.94
C ASN A 106 26.84 11.96 -1.61
N ASN A 107 27.66 12.53 -0.72
CA ASN A 107 27.11 13.35 0.35
C ASN A 107 26.44 14.56 -0.31
N SER A 108 25.12 14.60 -0.30
CA SER A 108 24.36 15.72 -0.87
C SER A 108 24.12 16.78 0.21
N GLY A 109 25.19 17.21 0.88
CA GLY A 109 25.14 18.04 2.08
C GLY A 109 24.42 17.32 3.21
N ARG A 110 23.08 17.32 3.21
CA ARG A 110 22.16 16.89 4.29
C ARG A 110 21.97 15.38 4.45
N LEU A 111 22.49 14.57 3.53
CA LEU A 111 22.32 13.12 3.50
C LEU A 111 23.68 12.46 3.68
N VAL A 112 23.80 11.59 4.68
CA VAL A 112 25.05 10.87 4.98
C VAL A 112 25.29 9.78 3.94
N LYS A 113 26.56 9.59 3.55
CA LYS A 113 27.07 8.34 2.94
C LYS A 113 26.45 7.11 3.62
N GLY A 114 25.98 6.17 2.82
CA GLY A 114 25.29 4.95 3.23
C GLY A 114 24.26 4.55 2.18
N LYS A 115 23.06 4.18 2.61
CA LYS A 115 21.93 3.83 1.73
C LYS A 115 20.79 4.83 1.87
N THR A 116 20.01 4.96 0.81
CA THR A 116 18.73 5.66 0.82
C THR A 116 17.63 4.69 0.44
N ILE A 117 16.62 4.58 1.28
CA ILE A 117 15.38 3.88 0.93
C ILE A 117 14.44 4.91 0.32
N ARG A 118 14.02 4.66 -0.91
CA ARG A 118 13.04 5.45 -1.64
C ARG A 118 11.72 4.68 -1.69
N ILE A 119 10.64 5.32 -1.29
CA ILE A 119 9.28 4.76 -1.31
C ILE A 119 8.37 5.76 -2.02
N GLY A 120 7.66 5.35 -3.06
CA GLY A 120 6.66 6.16 -3.75
C GLY A 120 5.30 6.11 -3.07
N THR A 121 4.43 7.05 -3.42
CA THR A 121 3.02 7.06 -3.04
C THR A 121 2.15 6.43 -4.14
N TYR A 122 0.95 5.95 -3.80
CA TYR A 122 -0.01 5.48 -4.82
C TYR A 122 -0.54 6.63 -5.68
N GLN A 123 -0.56 7.87 -5.15
CA GLN A 123 -1.02 9.05 -5.87
C GLN A 123 0.09 10.12 -6.00
N GLN A 124 0.26 10.71 -7.18
CA GLN A 124 1.35 11.69 -7.43
C GLN A 124 1.24 12.98 -6.62
N ALA A 125 0.06 13.33 -6.10
CA ALA A 125 -0.16 14.61 -5.45
C ALA A 125 -0.89 14.45 -4.11
N LYS A 126 -0.15 14.67 -3.01
CA LYS A 126 -0.58 15.20 -1.69
C LYS A 126 -0.41 14.32 -0.45
N ASP A 127 0.13 13.11 -0.57
CA ASP A 127 0.09 12.20 0.58
C ASP A 127 1.24 12.39 1.57
N ILE A 128 2.40 12.86 1.09
CA ILE A 128 3.51 13.24 1.96
C ILE A 128 3.56 14.76 2.07
N SER A 129 3.12 15.28 3.21
CA SER A 129 3.29 16.69 3.56
C SER A 129 4.74 16.94 3.96
N GLN A 130 5.39 17.91 3.33
CA GLN A 130 6.78 18.27 3.57
C GLN A 130 6.90 19.75 3.96
N ILE A 131 7.61 20.01 5.05
CA ILE A 131 7.96 21.37 5.50
C ILE A 131 9.48 21.46 5.52
N LYS A 132 10.06 22.43 4.83
CA LYS A 132 11.52 22.64 4.79
C LYS A 132 11.87 23.99 5.42
N ASN A 133 12.74 23.98 6.42
CA ASN A 133 13.20 25.18 7.14
C ASN A 133 12.05 26.11 7.59
N GLY A 134 10.93 25.55 8.07
CA GLY A 134 9.75 26.33 8.50
C GLY A 134 8.99 27.04 7.39
N ALA A 135 9.29 26.76 6.11
CA ALA A 135 8.55 27.31 4.97
C ALA A 135 7.12 26.76 4.88
N VAL A 136 6.33 27.30 3.94
CA VAL A 136 4.98 26.81 3.64
C VAL A 136 5.03 25.31 3.30
N PRO A 137 4.11 24.48 3.83
CA PRO A 137 4.05 23.06 3.49
C PRO A 137 3.90 22.84 1.98
N SER A 138 4.70 21.91 1.44
CA SER A 138 4.60 21.38 0.09
C SER A 138 4.26 19.89 0.14
N THR A 139 4.03 19.28 -1.01
CA THR A 139 3.73 17.84 -1.11
C THR A 139 4.81 17.12 -1.90
N ALA A 140 5.09 15.87 -1.54
CA ALA A 140 6.04 15.01 -2.25
C ALA A 140 5.39 13.67 -2.62
N SER A 141 5.81 13.11 -3.76
CA SER A 141 5.37 11.78 -4.24
C SER A 141 6.31 10.65 -3.81
N PHE A 142 7.43 10.99 -3.16
CA PHE A 142 8.43 10.04 -2.69
C PHE A 142 8.87 10.36 -1.27
N LEU A 143 8.90 9.34 -0.43
CA LEU A 143 9.56 9.31 0.85
C LEU A 143 11.01 8.84 0.66
N TYR A 144 11.95 9.63 1.17
CA TYR A 144 13.36 9.29 1.17
C TYR A 144 13.86 9.13 2.60
N LEU A 145 14.33 7.93 2.95
CA LEU A 145 14.91 7.60 4.24
C LEU A 145 16.39 7.36 4.05
N SER A 146 17.21 8.22 4.62
CA SER A 146 18.64 7.98 4.63
C SER A 146 19.00 7.04 5.78
N ILE A 147 20.00 6.20 5.55
CA ILE A 147 20.59 5.31 6.55
C ILE A 147 22.08 5.63 6.55
N PRO A 148 22.61 6.26 7.61
CA PRO A 148 24.03 6.56 7.68
C PRO A 148 24.86 5.29 7.69
N LYS A 149 26.03 5.32 7.05
CA LYS A 149 26.97 4.20 6.97
C LYS A 149 27.36 3.62 8.34
N ALA A 150 27.41 4.45 9.38
CA ALA A 150 27.69 4.00 10.75
C ALA A 150 26.60 3.08 11.34
N TYR A 151 25.39 3.13 10.80
CA TYR A 151 24.26 2.26 11.17
C TYR A 151 24.10 1.07 10.21
N GLU A 152 24.99 0.92 9.22
CA GLU A 152 25.02 -0.24 8.31
C GLU A 152 25.70 -1.48 8.93
N ASP A 153 26.00 -1.46 10.24
CA ASP A 153 26.79 -2.46 10.97
C ASP A 153 26.82 -3.86 10.32
N SER A 154 27.92 -4.13 9.60
CA SER A 154 28.36 -5.42 9.07
C SER A 154 27.43 -6.25 8.17
N THR A 155 26.19 -5.83 7.93
CA THR A 155 25.20 -6.63 7.17
C THR A 155 24.38 -5.74 6.26
N SER A 156 24.34 -6.08 4.96
CA SER A 156 23.43 -5.48 3.97
C SER A 156 21.96 -5.45 4.41
N ASN A 157 21.62 -6.23 5.44
CA ASN A 157 20.29 -6.55 5.96
C ASN A 157 19.59 -5.41 6.71
N TYR A 158 20.27 -4.37 7.21
CA TYR A 158 19.58 -3.34 8.01
C TYR A 158 18.56 -2.54 7.19
N ALA A 159 18.97 -2.10 5.99
CA ALA A 159 18.08 -1.42 5.06
C ALA A 159 16.94 -2.35 4.60
N GLU A 160 17.26 -3.63 4.37
CA GLU A 160 16.26 -4.65 3.99
C GLU A 160 15.24 -4.88 5.12
N SER A 161 15.68 -4.92 6.38
CA SER A 161 14.77 -5.03 7.54
C SER A 161 13.85 -3.82 7.66
N ILE A 162 14.35 -2.61 7.35
CA ILE A 162 13.49 -1.42 7.30
C ILE A 162 12.47 -1.55 6.15
N VAL A 163 12.91 -2.01 4.96
CA VAL A 163 12.01 -2.28 3.83
C VAL A 163 10.90 -3.25 4.22
N GLU A 164 11.24 -4.42 4.78
CA GLU A 164 10.26 -5.42 5.23
C GLU A 164 9.24 -4.84 6.23
N LYS A 165 9.69 -3.95 7.13
CA LYS A 165 8.82 -3.31 8.12
C LYS A 165 7.91 -2.25 7.49
N PHE A 166 8.41 -1.50 6.51
CA PHE A 166 7.57 -0.60 5.71
C PHE A 166 6.55 -1.39 4.89
N GLU A 167 6.96 -2.43 4.16
CA GLU A 167 6.06 -3.29 3.40
C GLU A 167 4.95 -3.84 4.30
N LYS A 168 5.31 -4.39 5.46
CA LYS A 168 4.33 -4.89 6.43
C LYS A 168 3.37 -3.80 6.93
N ALA A 169 3.90 -2.63 7.31
CA ALA A 169 3.07 -1.53 7.81
C ALA A 169 2.13 -1.00 6.73
N ILE A 170 2.60 -0.91 5.48
CA ILE A 170 1.83 -0.48 4.32
C ILE A 170 0.70 -1.47 4.06
N LEU A 171 1.01 -2.77 3.90
CA LEU A 171 0.02 -3.81 3.61
C LEU A 171 -1.09 -3.86 4.68
N VAL A 172 -0.72 -3.74 5.96
CA VAL A 172 -1.70 -3.70 7.05
C VAL A 172 -2.56 -2.43 7.01
N ALA A 173 -1.96 -1.29 6.66
CA ALA A 173 -2.65 0.00 6.60
C ALA A 173 -3.54 0.17 5.35
N THR A 174 -3.39 -0.69 4.33
CA THR A 174 -4.18 -0.66 3.09
C THR A 174 -5.33 -1.68 3.08
N LYS A 175 -5.38 -2.59 4.07
CA LYS A 175 -6.50 -3.53 4.26
C LYS A 175 -7.85 -2.84 4.45
N VAL A 176 -8.90 -3.53 4.04
CA VAL A 176 -10.29 -3.11 4.10
C VAL A 176 -11.09 -4.18 4.83
N TYR A 177 -11.78 -3.78 5.88
CA TYR A 177 -12.45 -4.71 6.80
C TYR A 177 -13.96 -4.68 6.64
N HIS A 178 -14.59 -5.83 6.83
CA HIS A 178 -16.04 -5.98 6.91
C HIS A 178 -16.64 -5.01 7.94
N THR A 179 -17.70 -4.31 7.53
CA THR A 179 -18.34 -3.24 8.31
C THR A 179 -19.64 -3.69 9.00
N GLY A 180 -20.00 -4.97 8.92
CA GLY A 180 -21.14 -5.54 9.63
C GLY A 180 -22.45 -5.57 8.84
N GLY A 181 -22.45 -5.22 7.55
CA GLY A 181 -23.63 -5.25 6.71
C GLY A 181 -23.36 -5.02 5.23
N PHE A 182 -24.18 -5.63 4.36
CA PHE A 182 -24.01 -5.56 2.91
C PHE A 182 -23.98 -4.13 2.37
N GLU A 183 -24.90 -3.26 2.80
CA GLU A 183 -24.97 -1.89 2.28
C GLU A 183 -23.72 -1.07 2.61
N SER A 184 -23.19 -1.21 3.83
CA SER A 184 -21.99 -0.51 4.26
C SER A 184 -20.74 -1.05 3.58
N ASP A 185 -20.66 -2.37 3.36
CA ASP A 185 -19.56 -3.00 2.62
C ASP A 185 -19.59 -2.64 1.14
N ALA A 186 -20.76 -2.67 0.51
CA ALA A 186 -20.94 -2.28 -0.88
C ALA A 186 -20.59 -0.80 -1.06
N SER A 187 -21.00 0.07 -0.13
CA SER A 187 -20.60 1.48 -0.12
C SER A 187 -19.08 1.66 0.03
N GLN A 188 -18.43 0.79 0.81
CA GLN A 188 -16.97 0.83 0.98
C GLN A 188 -16.25 0.36 -0.28
N LEU A 189 -16.75 -0.69 -0.96
CA LEU A 189 -16.25 -1.12 -2.26
C LEU A 189 -16.33 0.02 -3.30
N ILE A 190 -17.47 0.71 -3.39
CA ILE A 190 -17.61 1.86 -4.31
C ILE A 190 -16.57 2.92 -3.98
N LYS A 191 -16.38 3.29 -2.70
CA LYS A 191 -15.36 4.27 -2.29
C LYS A 191 -13.94 3.85 -2.62
N VAL A 192 -13.65 2.54 -2.60
CA VAL A 192 -12.33 2.01 -2.97
C VAL A 192 -12.12 2.11 -4.49
N LEU A 193 -13.18 2.06 -5.29
CA LEU A 193 -13.11 2.07 -6.74
C LEU A 193 -13.36 3.45 -7.38
N GLU A 194 -13.97 4.39 -6.65
CA GLU A 194 -14.44 5.68 -7.17
C GLU A 194 -13.29 6.59 -7.66
N ASP A 195 -13.44 7.11 -8.88
CA ASP A 195 -12.59 8.13 -9.53
C ASP A 195 -11.09 7.78 -9.60
N ASP A 196 -10.79 6.49 -9.73
CA ASP A 196 -9.42 5.99 -9.78
C ASP A 196 -9.02 5.41 -11.15
N ARG A 197 -7.73 5.53 -11.43
CA ARG A 197 -7.06 4.80 -12.51
C ARG A 197 -6.18 3.71 -11.89
N PHE A 198 -6.34 2.50 -12.39
CA PHE A 198 -5.48 1.38 -12.07
C PHE A 198 -4.63 1.02 -13.28
N LEU A 199 -3.42 0.57 -13.01
CA LEU A 199 -2.47 0.11 -14.02
C LEU A 199 -2.09 -1.33 -13.71
N SER A 200 -1.94 -2.11 -14.77
CA SER A 200 -1.40 -3.45 -14.70
C SER A 200 0.08 -3.48 -15.09
N PRO A 201 0.82 -4.54 -14.72
CA PRO A 201 2.23 -4.70 -15.10
C PRO A 201 2.47 -4.73 -16.62
N ASP A 202 1.50 -5.21 -17.39
CA ASP A 202 1.51 -5.24 -18.85
C ASP A 202 1.07 -3.91 -19.51
N LYS A 203 0.98 -2.83 -18.71
CA LYS A 203 0.60 -1.48 -19.14
C LYS A 203 -0.83 -1.33 -19.63
N MET A 204 -1.71 -2.30 -19.35
CA MET A 204 -3.14 -2.03 -19.45
C MET A 204 -3.51 -1.02 -18.39
N SER A 205 -4.52 -0.21 -18.69
CA SER A 205 -5.10 0.68 -17.71
C SER A 205 -6.58 0.47 -17.58
N LEU A 206 -7.08 0.61 -16.37
CA LEU A 206 -8.48 0.53 -16.04
C LEU A 206 -8.89 1.84 -15.39
N THR A 207 -9.77 2.55 -16.06
CA THR A 207 -10.38 3.77 -15.54
C THR A 207 -11.74 3.41 -14.97
N ILE A 208 -12.03 3.90 -13.77
CA ILE A 208 -13.32 3.66 -13.11
C ILE A 208 -14.02 4.99 -12.91
N ASN A 209 -15.18 5.12 -13.54
CA ASN A 209 -16.00 6.32 -13.50
C ASN A 209 -17.26 6.03 -12.69
N LYS A 210 -17.56 6.87 -11.70
CA LYS A 210 -18.84 6.81 -11.01
C LYS A 210 -19.93 7.43 -11.87
N ILE A 211 -20.97 6.64 -12.18
CA ILE A 211 -22.12 7.12 -12.95
C ILE A 211 -23.27 7.48 -12.01
N TYR A 212 -23.51 6.63 -11.01
CA TYR A 212 -24.53 6.82 -9.98
C TYR A 212 -23.96 6.50 -8.59
N GLU A 213 -24.71 6.77 -7.52
CA GLU A 213 -24.27 6.45 -6.16
C GLU A 213 -23.97 4.96 -5.95
N ASP A 214 -24.71 4.10 -6.66
CA ASP A 214 -24.69 2.64 -6.57
C ASP A 214 -24.12 1.97 -7.84
N ALA A 215 -23.55 2.73 -8.77
CA ALA A 215 -23.08 2.19 -10.04
C ALA A 215 -21.79 2.84 -10.57
N LEU A 216 -20.88 1.97 -11.02
CA LEU A 216 -19.60 2.31 -11.61
C LEU A 216 -19.53 1.80 -13.05
N GLU A 217 -18.81 2.55 -13.88
CA GLU A 217 -18.39 2.15 -15.21
C GLU A 217 -16.89 1.91 -15.21
N LEU A 218 -16.49 0.80 -15.81
CA LEU A 218 -15.13 0.33 -15.89
C LEU A 218 -14.72 0.32 -17.35
N GLU A 219 -13.72 1.13 -17.70
CA GLU A 219 -13.17 1.24 -19.05
C GLU A 219 -11.72 0.74 -19.04
N GLN A 220 -11.49 -0.36 -19.76
CA GLN A 220 -10.18 -0.99 -19.86
C GLN A 220 -9.54 -0.61 -21.19
N TYR A 221 -8.30 -0.14 -21.11
CA TYR A 221 -7.47 0.25 -22.23
C TYR A 221 -6.22 -0.61 -22.28
N ASP A 222 -5.78 -0.96 -23.48
CA ASP A 222 -4.48 -1.61 -23.68
C ASP A 222 -3.30 -0.63 -23.56
N ALA A 223 -2.10 -1.14 -23.82
CA ALA A 223 -0.87 -0.36 -23.77
C ALA A 223 -0.78 0.77 -24.82
N ASP A 224 -1.59 0.70 -25.89
CA ASP A 224 -1.69 1.71 -26.94
C ASP A 224 -2.86 2.70 -26.70
N GLU A 225 -3.39 2.70 -25.46
CA GLU A 225 -4.51 3.51 -25.00
C GLU A 225 -5.80 3.30 -25.83
N GLN A 226 -5.94 2.13 -26.47
CA GLN A 226 -7.17 1.78 -27.16
C GLN A 226 -8.15 1.13 -26.19
N LEU A 227 -9.41 1.57 -26.22
CA LEU A 227 -10.47 0.99 -25.40
C LEU A 227 -10.71 -0.46 -25.85
N VAL A 228 -10.28 -1.40 -25.02
CA VAL A 228 -10.45 -2.83 -25.29
C VAL A 228 -11.65 -3.42 -24.60
N ARG A 229 -12.22 -2.77 -23.58
CA ARG A 229 -13.39 -3.29 -22.87
C ARG A 229 -14.13 -2.20 -22.10
N LYS A 230 -15.46 -2.39 -21.98
CA LYS A 230 -16.33 -1.60 -21.12
C LYS A 230 -17.26 -2.52 -20.30
N ALA A 231 -17.33 -2.27 -19.00
CA ALA A 231 -18.20 -3.00 -18.08
C ALA A 231 -18.88 -2.04 -17.09
N TYR A 232 -19.96 -2.51 -16.47
CA TYR A 232 -20.62 -1.80 -15.38
C TYR A 232 -20.73 -2.69 -14.16
N LEU A 233 -20.53 -2.08 -13.00
CA LEU A 233 -20.75 -2.67 -11.70
C LEU A 233 -21.91 -1.91 -11.05
N LYS A 234 -22.99 -2.60 -10.70
CA LYS A 234 -24.15 -2.00 -10.03
C LYS A 234 -24.48 -2.75 -8.74
N ILE A 235 -24.72 -2.03 -7.65
CA ILE A 235 -25.17 -2.62 -6.40
C ILE A 235 -26.67 -2.87 -6.46
N ASN A 236 -27.10 -4.05 -6.00
CA ASN A 236 -28.50 -4.39 -5.80
C ASN A 236 -28.77 -4.66 -4.30
N PRO A 237 -29.21 -3.63 -3.54
CA PRO A 237 -29.43 -3.76 -2.10
C PRO A 237 -30.48 -4.79 -1.74
N ASP A 238 -31.57 -4.85 -2.52
CA ASP A 238 -32.71 -5.75 -2.27
C ASP A 238 -32.29 -7.22 -2.34
N GLN A 239 -31.40 -7.55 -3.27
CA GLN A 239 -30.89 -8.91 -3.47
C GLN A 239 -29.58 -9.19 -2.73
N LYS A 240 -28.95 -8.15 -2.14
CA LYS A 240 -27.61 -8.22 -1.53
C LYS A 240 -26.57 -8.76 -2.50
N THR A 241 -26.62 -8.30 -3.75
CA THR A 241 -25.72 -8.72 -4.82
C THR A 241 -25.11 -7.52 -5.53
N ILE A 242 -24.02 -7.78 -6.22
CA ILE A 242 -23.40 -6.86 -7.17
C ILE A 242 -23.63 -7.42 -8.56
N GLN A 243 -24.21 -6.60 -9.43
CA GLN A 243 -24.44 -6.88 -10.83
C GLN A 243 -23.23 -6.47 -11.64
N TRP A 244 -22.64 -7.43 -12.35
CA TRP A 244 -21.63 -7.17 -13.37
C TRP A 244 -22.26 -7.25 -14.76
N VAL A 245 -22.06 -6.21 -15.56
CA VAL A 245 -22.56 -6.13 -16.94
C VAL A 245 -21.40 -5.84 -17.88
N SER A 246 -20.99 -6.85 -18.67
CA SER A 246 -19.97 -6.67 -19.71
C SER A 246 -20.65 -6.30 -21.04
N LEU A 247 -20.18 -5.25 -21.72
CA LEU A 247 -20.74 -4.82 -23.00
C LEU A 247 -20.14 -5.54 -24.21
N GLN A 248 -19.10 -6.36 -24.03
CA GLN A 248 -18.48 -7.12 -25.11
C GLN A 248 -19.02 -8.56 -25.18
N GLY A 249 -19.78 -8.82 -26.22
CA GLY A 249 -20.47 -10.08 -26.41
C GLY A 249 -21.73 -10.15 -25.54
N SER A 250 -22.77 -10.79 -26.05
CA SER A 250 -24.07 -10.97 -25.41
C SER A 250 -24.02 -11.93 -24.21
N LYS A 251 -23.10 -11.73 -23.26
CA LYS A 251 -23.04 -12.46 -21.99
C LYS A 251 -23.89 -11.75 -20.92
N PRO A 252 -24.54 -12.52 -20.02
CA PRO A 252 -25.58 -12.01 -19.14
C PRO A 252 -25.05 -11.14 -18.00
N VAL A 253 -25.96 -10.31 -17.47
CA VAL A 253 -25.86 -9.73 -16.13
C VAL A 253 -25.61 -10.88 -15.15
N THR A 254 -24.52 -10.82 -14.41
CA THR A 254 -24.25 -11.82 -13.35
C THR A 254 -24.48 -11.14 -12.00
N ASP A 255 -25.46 -11.64 -11.25
CA ASP A 255 -25.63 -11.29 -9.84
C ASP A 255 -24.60 -12.06 -9.01
N ILE A 256 -23.67 -11.34 -8.41
CA ILE A 256 -22.54 -11.91 -7.66
C ILE A 256 -22.67 -11.48 -6.20
N PRO A 257 -22.64 -12.40 -5.23
CA PRO A 257 -22.60 -12.01 -3.82
C PRO A 257 -21.29 -11.28 -3.51
N LEU A 258 -21.36 -10.22 -2.72
CA LEU A 258 -20.18 -9.59 -2.12
C LEU A 258 -19.77 -10.39 -0.88
N THR A 259 -18.56 -10.91 -0.87
CA THR A 259 -18.00 -11.64 0.26
C THR A 259 -16.69 -11.02 0.73
N PHE A 260 -16.38 -11.21 2.01
CA PHE A 260 -15.05 -10.94 2.58
C PHE A 260 -14.36 -12.28 2.70
N GLY A 261 -13.20 -12.41 2.08
CA GLY A 261 -12.36 -13.61 2.19
C GLY A 261 -11.49 -13.53 3.44
N GLU A 262 -10.78 -14.62 3.73
CA GLU A 262 -9.74 -14.60 4.77
C GLU A 262 -8.47 -13.91 4.24
N GLU A 263 -8.16 -14.14 2.97
CA GLU A 263 -7.00 -13.59 2.26
C GLU A 263 -7.29 -12.26 1.55
N TYR A 264 -8.57 -11.95 1.30
CA TYR A 264 -8.98 -10.83 0.46
C TYR A 264 -9.95 -9.90 1.17
N ASP A 265 -9.74 -8.61 0.95
CA ASP A 265 -10.56 -7.52 1.46
C ASP A 265 -11.99 -7.58 0.91
N PHE A 266 -12.14 -7.74 -0.41
CA PHE A 266 -13.43 -7.98 -1.06
C PHE A 266 -13.28 -9.08 -2.09
N GLU A 267 -14.30 -9.91 -2.25
CA GLU A 267 -14.38 -10.95 -3.27
C GLU A 267 -15.75 -10.92 -3.94
N LEU A 268 -15.73 -10.95 -5.27
CA LEU A 268 -16.87 -11.10 -6.16
C LEU A 268 -16.59 -12.28 -7.08
N LYS A 269 -17.20 -13.43 -6.77
CA LYS A 269 -16.96 -14.68 -7.49
C LYS A 269 -18.23 -15.20 -8.16
N GLY A 270 -18.28 -15.03 -9.48
CA GLY A 270 -19.23 -15.68 -10.39
C GLY A 270 -18.61 -16.93 -11.05
N SER A 271 -19.32 -17.51 -12.02
CA SER A 271 -18.84 -18.71 -12.74
C SER A 271 -17.65 -18.41 -13.67
N ASP A 272 -17.70 -17.26 -14.33
CA ASP A 272 -16.75 -16.87 -15.39
C ASP A 272 -15.91 -15.66 -14.99
N LEU A 273 -16.22 -15.06 -13.84
CA LEU A 273 -15.65 -13.81 -13.32
C LEU A 273 -15.27 -14.00 -11.85
N HIS A 274 -14.06 -13.62 -11.49
CA HIS A 274 -13.63 -13.54 -10.11
C HIS A 274 -12.82 -12.26 -9.92
N LEU A 275 -13.40 -11.31 -9.19
CA LEU A 275 -12.75 -10.05 -8.84
C LEU A 275 -12.48 -10.09 -7.35
N PHE A 276 -11.23 -9.91 -6.93
CA PHE A 276 -10.88 -9.88 -5.53
C PHE A 276 -9.84 -8.81 -5.22
N PHE A 277 -9.95 -8.19 -4.05
CA PHE A 277 -9.05 -7.14 -3.60
C PHE A 277 -8.05 -7.71 -2.61
N VAL A 278 -6.77 -7.51 -2.90
CA VAL A 278 -5.70 -7.81 -1.95
C VAL A 278 -5.63 -6.69 -0.91
N ASN A 279 -5.83 -5.45 -1.34
CA ASN A 279 -5.94 -4.27 -0.49
C ASN A 279 -6.72 -3.14 -1.21
N LYS A 280 -6.95 -1.99 -0.57
CA LYS A 280 -7.65 -0.83 -1.17
C LYS A 280 -7.01 -0.24 -2.45
N HIS A 281 -5.78 -0.63 -2.77
CA HIS A 281 -5.03 -0.16 -3.93
C HIS A 281 -4.71 -1.26 -4.94
N GLU A 282 -5.10 -2.51 -4.68
CA GLU A 282 -4.73 -3.63 -5.52
C GLU A 282 -5.87 -4.63 -5.58
N PHE A 283 -6.25 -4.96 -6.81
CA PHE A 283 -7.22 -6.01 -7.03
C PHE A 283 -6.88 -6.81 -8.28
N HIS A 284 -7.39 -8.02 -8.30
CA HIS A 284 -7.18 -9.00 -9.33
C HIS A 284 -8.52 -9.23 -10.02
N LEU A 285 -8.48 -9.26 -11.35
CA LEU A 285 -9.61 -9.59 -12.21
C LEU A 285 -9.27 -10.88 -12.93
N ILE A 286 -9.93 -11.98 -12.56
CA ILE A 286 -9.87 -13.24 -13.28
C ILE A 286 -11.12 -13.39 -14.11
N GLU A 287 -10.96 -13.55 -15.42
CA GLU A 287 -12.09 -13.79 -16.31
C GLU A 287 -11.77 -14.86 -17.35
N ASN A 288 -12.67 -15.84 -17.48
CA ASN A 288 -12.48 -17.01 -18.34
C ASN A 288 -11.11 -17.72 -18.13
N GLY A 289 -10.57 -17.67 -16.91
CA GLY A 289 -9.27 -18.24 -16.55
C GLY A 289 -8.04 -17.35 -16.78
N ASN A 290 -8.21 -16.16 -17.34
CA ASN A 290 -7.13 -15.18 -17.48
C ASN A 290 -7.14 -14.20 -16.31
N GLU A 291 -6.01 -14.07 -15.62
CA GLU A 291 -5.82 -13.13 -14.52
C GLU A 291 -5.18 -11.82 -15.01
N THR A 292 -5.70 -10.70 -14.55
CA THR A 292 -5.11 -9.37 -14.72
C THR A 292 -5.03 -8.70 -13.36
N ILE A 293 -3.84 -8.21 -13.01
CA ILE A 293 -3.58 -7.52 -11.75
C ILE A 293 -3.68 -6.01 -12.01
N PHE A 294 -4.46 -5.31 -11.20
CA PHE A 294 -4.66 -3.88 -11.27
C PHE A 294 -4.21 -3.23 -9.98
N ILE A 295 -3.20 -2.37 -10.07
CA ILE A 295 -2.65 -1.61 -8.94
C ILE A 295 -2.94 -0.14 -9.19
N ARG A 296 -3.43 0.54 -8.16
CA ARG A 296 -3.69 1.97 -8.21
C ARG A 296 -2.36 2.66 -8.45
N ASP A 297 -2.23 3.32 -9.58
CA ASP A 297 -0.99 4.00 -9.91
C ASP A 297 -1.28 5.25 -10.73
N ASN A 298 -1.36 6.38 -10.04
CA ASN A 298 -1.47 7.69 -10.69
C ASN A 298 -0.07 8.26 -11.05
N SER A 299 0.98 7.43 -11.06
CA SER A 299 2.36 7.82 -11.38
C SER A 299 2.70 7.86 -12.87
N PHE A 300 1.72 7.63 -13.75
CA PHE A 300 1.86 7.70 -15.20
C PHE A 300 2.00 9.12 -15.76
N GLU A 301 2.87 9.92 -15.16
CA GLU A 301 3.63 10.96 -15.86
C GLU A 301 5.12 10.67 -15.62
N LYS A 302 5.80 10.14 -16.65
CA LYS A 302 7.24 9.82 -16.77
C LYS A 302 7.69 8.37 -16.51
N GLY A 303 7.20 7.45 -17.34
CA GLY A 303 8.08 6.59 -18.13
C GLY A 303 8.98 5.58 -17.41
N ARG A 304 8.62 5.07 -16.22
CA ARG A 304 9.24 3.84 -15.69
C ARG A 304 8.15 2.91 -15.14
N PRO A 305 8.00 1.69 -15.67
CA PRO A 305 7.19 0.68 -14.99
C PRO A 305 7.87 0.31 -13.66
N TYR A 306 7.12 0.36 -12.56
CA TYR A 306 7.57 0.02 -11.20
C TYR A 306 7.20 -1.40 -10.80
N TYR A 307 7.42 -2.36 -11.69
CA TYR A 307 7.22 -3.77 -11.36
C TYR A 307 8.54 -4.51 -11.52
N ARG A 308 8.96 -5.20 -10.45
CA ARG A 308 10.03 -6.20 -10.47
C ARG A 308 9.53 -7.48 -11.11
#